data_AF-A0A1M5VR16-F1
#
_entry.id   AF-A0A1M5VR16-F1
#
_cell.length_a   1.000
_cell.length_b   1.000
_cell.length_c   1.000
_cell.angle_alpha   90.00
_cell.angle_beta   90.00
_cell.angle_gamma   90.00
#
_symmetry.space_group_name_H-M   'P 1'
#
loop_
_entity.id
_entity.type
_entity.pdbx_description
1 polymer ?
#
loop_
_entity_poly.entity_id
_entity_poly.type
_entity_poly.pdbx_seq_one_letter_code
_entity_poly.pdbx_strand_id
1 'polypeptide(L)' 'MYVVGVCTNICILYTCADARNLGYKVNIYKDGVASFDLDAHNFALKEAKKTLGCKIL' A
#
# COMPACT_ATOMS: atom_id res chain seq x y z
N MET A 1 5.85 -10.53 -0.46
CA MET A 1 6.40 -9.34 0.23
C MET A 1 5.36 -8.84 1.21
N TYR A 2 5.80 -8.48 2.42
CA TYR A 2 4.97 -7.86 3.45
C TYR A 2 5.47 -6.44 3.67
N VAL A 3 4.55 -5.48 3.74
CA VAL A 3 4.88 -4.05 3.73
C VAL A 3 4.23 -3.35 4.92
N VAL A 4 5.04 -2.56 5.62
CA VAL A 4 4.70 -1.67 6.76
C VAL A 4 5.52 -0.38 6.63
N GLY A 5 5.12 0.68 7.32
CA GLY A 5 5.84 1.96 7.35
C GLY A 5 5.00 3.17 6.90
N VAL A 6 5.67 4.26 6.55
CA VAL A 6 5.03 5.55 6.20
C VAL A 6 5.67 6.17 4.95
N CYS A 7 4.98 7.03 4.20
CA CYS A 7 3.54 7.30 4.28
C CYS A 7 2.76 6.33 3.39
N THR A 8 1.54 5.95 3.79
CA THR A 8 0.70 4.98 3.06
C THR A 8 0.48 5.37 1.61
N ASN A 9 0.25 6.67 1.34
CA ASN A 9 -0.02 7.22 0.02
C ASN A 9 1.21 7.71 -0.75
N ILE A 10 2.42 7.58 -0.18
CA ILE A 10 3.67 8.02 -0.81
C ILE A 10 4.58 6.81 -0.96
N CYS A 11 5.53 6.61 -0.03
CA CYS A 11 6.54 5.57 -0.14
C CYS A 11 5.92 4.17 -0.24
N ILE A 12 4.88 3.90 0.57
CA ILE A 12 4.23 2.58 0.60
C ILE A 12 3.50 2.32 -0.72
N LEU A 13 2.68 3.26 -1.20
CA LEU A 13 1.90 3.08 -2.42
C LEU A 13 2.80 2.86 -3.65
N TYR A 14 3.82 3.71 -3.85
CA TYR A 14 4.71 3.59 -5.00
C TYR A 14 5.62 2.35 -4.91
N THR A 15 6.10 1.99 -3.71
CA THR A 15 6.83 0.73 -3.51
C THR A 15 5.95 -0.48 -3.83
N CYS A 16 4.68 -0.45 -3.43
CA CYS A 16 3.73 -1.51 -3.75
C CYS A 16 3.44 -1.56 -5.26
N ALA A 17 3.31 -0.42 -5.93
CA ALA A 17 3.11 -0.35 -7.37
C ALA A 17 4.29 -0.97 -8.13
N ASP A 18 5.51 -0.58 -7.81
CA ASP A 18 6.72 -1.13 -8.42
C ASP A 18 6.86 -2.62 -8.15
N ALA A 19 6.64 -3.05 -6.89
CA ALA A 19 6.66 -4.46 -6.54
C ALA A 19 5.62 -5.27 -7.34
N ARG A 20 4.42 -4.72 -7.57
CA ARG A 20 3.38 -5.37 -8.38
C ARG A 20 3.77 -5.41 -9.86
N ASN A 21 4.36 -4.35 -10.40
CA ASN A 21 4.86 -4.30 -11.77
C ASN A 21 6.00 -5.31 -12.01
N LEU A 22 6.84 -5.54 -10.99
CA LEU A 22 7.89 -6.57 -11.00
C LEU A 22 7.37 -7.99 -10.72
N GLY A 23 6.05 -8.18 -10.59
CA GLY A 23 5.43 -9.50 -10.43
C GLY A 23 5.39 -10.03 -8.98
N TYR A 24 5.80 -9.26 -7.98
CA TYR A 24 5.71 -9.69 -6.59
C TYR A 24 4.26 -9.77 -6.10
N LYS A 25 3.98 -10.75 -5.24
CA LYS A 25 2.76 -10.76 -4.41
C LYS A 25 3.00 -9.84 -3.20
N VAL A 26 2.14 -8.83 -3.05
CA VAL A 26 2.28 -7.79 -2.02
C VAL A 26 1.13 -7.90 -1.01
N ASN A 27 1.49 -7.94 0.27
CA ASN A 27 0.55 -7.87 1.38
C ASN A 27 0.88 -6.64 2.24
N ILE A 28 -0.10 -5.77 2.47
CA ILE A 28 0.04 -4.56 3.28
C ILE A 28 -0.68 -4.83 4.61
N TYR A 29 0.01 -4.70 5.73
CA TYR A 29 -0.64 -4.71 7.04
C TYR A 29 -1.26 -3.34 7.28
N LYS A 30 -2.59 -3.26 7.33
CA LYS A 30 -3.32 -1.99 7.47
C LYS A 30 -2.86 -1.21 8.71
N ASP A 31 -2.76 -1.91 9.83
CA ASP A 31 -2.36 -1.31 11.11
C ASP A 31 -0.84 -1.07 11.21
N GLY A 32 -0.07 -1.57 10.23
CA GLY A 32 1.37 -1.34 10.12
C GLY A 32 1.74 -0.20 9.19
N VAL A 33 0.78 0.49 8.58
CA VAL A 33 1.04 1.65 7.72
C VAL A 33 0.26 2.88 8.18
N ALA A 34 0.84 4.06 8.01
CA ALA A 34 0.17 5.31 8.36
C ALA A 34 0.49 6.44 7.37
N SER A 35 -0.38 7.44 7.33
CA SER A 35 -0.12 8.73 6.71
C SER A 35 -0.63 9.84 7.63
N PHE A 36 -0.09 11.04 7.47
CA PHE A 36 -0.56 12.24 8.17
C PHE A 36 -1.89 12.78 7.62
N ASP A 37 -2.28 12.34 6.43
CA ASP A 37 -3.58 12.64 5.82
C ASP A 37 -4.42 11.35 5.78
N LEU A 38 -5.52 11.35 6.52
CA LEU A 38 -6.39 10.18 6.68
C LEU A 38 -7.17 9.85 5.40
N ASP A 39 -7.59 10.85 4.64
CA ASP A 39 -8.30 10.65 3.38
C ASP A 39 -7.35 10.06 2.34
N ALA A 40 -6.12 10.59 2.27
CA ALA A 40 -5.07 10.04 1.42
C ALA A 40 -4.66 8.62 1.84
N HIS A 41 -4.58 8.33 3.14
CA HIS A 41 -4.34 6.97 3.66
C HIS A 41 -5.42 5.99 3.18
N ASN A 42 -6.70 6.34 3.36
CA ASN A 42 -7.82 5.51 2.95
C ASN A 42 -7.88 5.31 1.43
N PHE A 43 -7.60 6.38 0.67
CA PHE A 43 -7.49 6.31 -0.79
C PHE A 43 -6.39 5.34 -1.22
N ALA A 44 -5.20 5.46 -0.65
CA ALA A 44 -4.06 4.62 -1.01
C ALA A 44 -4.29 3.13 -0.72
N LEU A 45 -4.92 2.79 0.42
CA LEU A 45 -5.30 1.41 0.72
C LEU A 45 -6.33 0.86 -0.27
N LYS A 46 -7.32 1.67 -0.66
CA LYS A 46 -8.32 1.31 -1.67
C LYS A 46 -7.66 1.09 -3.04
N GLU A 47 -6.75 1.97 -3.42
CA GLU A 47 -6.05 1.91 -4.71
C GLU A 47 -5.08 0.72 -4.77
N ALA A 48 -4.31 0.49 -3.70
CA ALA A 48 -3.44 -0.67 -3.59
C ALA A 48 -4.23 -1.99 -3.70
N LYS A 49 -5.42 -2.05 -3.11
CA LYS A 49 -6.29 -3.23 -3.20
C LYS A 49 -6.93 -3.40 -4.58
N LYS A 50 -7.62 -2.36 -5.08
CA LYS A 50 -8.47 -2.47 -6.28
C LYS A 50 -7.70 -2.40 -7.58
N THR A 51 -6.71 -1.52 -7.67
CA THR A 51 -5.96 -1.26 -8.90
C THR A 51 -4.68 -2.09 -8.94
N LEU A 52 -3.89 -2.08 -7.86
CA LEU A 52 -2.61 -2.79 -7.84
C LEU A 52 -2.77 -4.29 -7.50
N GLY A 53 -3.89 -4.71 -6.92
CA GLY A 53 -4.12 -6.10 -6.51
C GLY A 53 -3.31 -6.55 -5.30
N CYS A 54 -2.93 -5.61 -4.42
CA CYS A 54 -2.32 -5.92 -3.13
C CYS A 54 -3.36 -6.53 -2.18
N LYS A 55 -2.94 -7.48 -1.33
CA LYS A 55 -3.77 -7.98 -0.24
C LYS A 55 -3.63 -7.05 0.97
N ILE A 56 -4.75 -6.54 1.47
CA ILE A 56 -4.76 -5.80 2.73
C ILE A 56 -5.04 -6.80 3.85
N LEU A 57 -4.12 -6.86 4.82
CA LEU A 57 -4.16 -7.69 6.01
C LEU A 57 -4.55 -6.86 7.22
#